data_AF-A0A430UQ41-F1
#
_entry.id   AF-A0A430UQ41-F1
#
_cell.length_a   1.000
_cell.length_b   1.000
_cell.length_c   1.000
_cell.angle_alpha   90.00
_cell.angle_beta   90.00
_cell.angle_gamma   90.00
#
_symmetry.space_group_name_H-M   'P 1'
#
loop_
_entity.id
_entity.type
_entity.pdbx_description
1 polymer ?
#
loop_
_entity_poly.entity_id
_entity_poly.type
_entity_poly.pdbx_seq_one_letter_code
_entity_poly.pdbx_strand_id
1 'polypeptide(L)'
;MKAKPKVTRKRTSQKRAKTFTGAHALLLFPSGEDHKATLDLMRRFSAAVRYAYNRLLEGQTRENLKRQDGPLCFFSRLNTRHADDAVLKAQAVLDSARERGEDPRKVAFGGRKLFETLKRGHLSGKPLKELKREWREKRQGTLYSGGDKTKGGNLNLRLLVKEGALWLRINLGNGSYAHALVKTSHPNLNALLKVFPWRGSNQRVYASLPYNVELSLKDGKVYATFTWLLRTLEILLRLERPFLVNVNLPLKPKGFLWTRQSVRAYEGVVIPGEDPMGRPFYWFASRPLKEAEEGTDRWAVAQGFVSATPLRLDLTDETRLQPTLAHD
;
A
#
# COMPACT_ATOMS: atom_id res chain seq x y z
N MET A 1 -0.61 65.19 -2.74
CA MET A 1 -0.45 64.24 -3.87
C MET A 1 0.94 63.61 -3.81
N LYS A 2 1.03 62.30 -3.56
CA LYS A 2 2.09 61.38 -4.03
C LYS A 2 1.59 59.96 -3.75
N ALA A 3 1.15 59.26 -4.79
CA ALA A 3 0.59 57.92 -4.70
C ALA A 3 1.70 56.91 -4.38
N LYS A 4 1.48 56.04 -3.37
CA LYS A 4 2.36 54.89 -3.11
C LYS A 4 2.17 53.84 -4.21
N PRO A 5 3.23 53.19 -4.70
CA PRO A 5 3.14 52.26 -5.82
C PRO A 5 2.46 50.95 -5.36
N LYS A 6 1.48 50.48 -6.13
CA LYS A 6 0.86 49.16 -5.96
C LYS A 6 1.86 48.08 -6.34
N VAL A 7 2.39 47.37 -5.34
CA VAL A 7 3.17 46.15 -5.57
C VAL A 7 2.20 45.02 -5.95
N THR A 8 2.04 44.78 -7.24
CA THR A 8 1.39 43.57 -7.76
C THR A 8 2.26 42.36 -7.48
N ARG A 9 1.97 41.64 -6.38
CA ARG A 9 2.50 40.29 -6.13
C ARG A 9 1.94 39.34 -7.20
N LYS A 10 2.73 39.05 -8.25
CA LYS A 10 2.50 37.90 -9.13
C LYS A 10 2.45 36.63 -8.27
N ARG A 11 1.26 36.06 -8.08
CA ARG A 11 1.09 34.69 -7.56
C ARG A 11 1.62 33.71 -8.60
N THR A 12 2.90 33.40 -8.55
CA THR A 12 3.43 32.20 -9.20
C THR A 12 2.94 30.99 -8.39
N SER A 13 1.91 30.31 -8.89
CA SER A 13 1.52 29.00 -8.35
C SER A 13 2.60 27.98 -8.72
N GLN A 14 3.69 27.96 -7.96
CA GLN A 14 4.57 26.80 -7.95
C GLN A 14 3.73 25.63 -7.42
N LYS A 15 3.24 24.77 -8.32
CA LYS A 15 2.66 23.48 -7.97
C LYS A 15 3.69 22.77 -7.09
N ARG A 16 3.45 22.72 -5.77
CA ARG A 16 4.27 21.97 -4.82
C ARG A 16 4.42 20.55 -5.38
N ALA A 17 5.66 20.12 -5.61
CA ALA A 17 5.94 18.80 -6.14
C ALA A 17 5.34 17.75 -5.19
N LYS A 18 4.28 17.06 -5.65
CA LYS A 18 3.69 15.95 -4.90
C LYS A 18 4.77 14.87 -4.74
N THR A 19 5.07 14.48 -3.51
CA THR A 19 6.10 13.46 -3.20
C THR A 19 5.41 12.10 -3.18
N PHE A 20 5.75 11.24 -4.14
CA PHE A 20 5.12 9.93 -4.29
C PHE A 20 5.87 8.86 -3.46
N THR A 21 5.14 8.00 -2.75
CA THR A 21 5.62 6.90 -1.91
C THR A 21 5.28 5.53 -2.51
N GLY A 22 4.54 5.51 -3.62
CA GLY A 22 4.20 4.28 -4.31
C GLY A 22 3.71 4.52 -5.73
N ALA A 23 3.71 3.47 -6.54
CA ALA A 23 3.21 3.47 -7.90
C ALA A 23 2.36 2.22 -8.12
N HIS A 24 1.22 2.37 -8.81
CA HIS A 24 0.41 1.23 -9.26
C HIS A 24 0.50 1.12 -10.77
N ALA A 25 0.67 -0.09 -11.27
CA ALA A 25 0.92 -0.34 -12.68
C ALA A 25 0.27 -1.64 -13.16
N LEU A 26 -0.18 -1.64 -14.41
CA LEU A 26 -0.46 -2.86 -15.16
C LEU A 26 0.86 -3.38 -15.74
N LEU A 27 1.13 -4.67 -15.58
CA LEU A 27 2.25 -5.33 -16.23
C LEU A 27 1.83 -5.86 -17.59
N LEU A 28 2.51 -5.41 -18.65
CA LEU A 28 2.34 -5.90 -20.00
C LEU A 28 3.51 -6.81 -20.37
N PHE A 29 3.22 -8.05 -20.73
CA PHE A 29 4.24 -9.04 -21.09
C PHE A 29 4.31 -9.14 -22.62
N PRO A 30 5.43 -8.76 -23.25
CA PRO A 30 5.61 -8.95 -24.69
C PRO A 30 5.67 -10.43 -25.07
N SER A 31 6.23 -11.27 -24.19
CA SER A 31 6.28 -12.73 -24.35
C SER A 31 5.16 -13.40 -23.55
N GLY A 32 4.41 -14.30 -24.20
CA GLY A 32 3.44 -15.16 -23.52
C GLY A 32 4.10 -16.12 -22.53
N GLU A 33 5.36 -16.49 -22.75
CA GLU A 33 6.12 -17.35 -21.85
C GLU A 33 6.44 -16.64 -20.54
N ASP A 34 6.89 -15.39 -20.59
CA ASP A 34 7.17 -14.57 -19.41
C ASP A 34 5.91 -14.35 -18.57
N HIS A 35 4.77 -14.14 -19.22
CA HIS A 35 3.48 -14.06 -18.53
C HIS A 35 3.16 -15.38 -17.81
N LYS A 36 3.27 -16.51 -18.51
CA LYS A 36 2.98 -17.84 -17.96
C LYS A 36 3.93 -18.20 -16.80
N ALA A 37 5.22 -17.92 -16.95
CA ALA A 37 6.24 -18.14 -15.92
C ALA A 37 5.98 -17.28 -14.68
N THR A 38 5.57 -16.01 -14.88
CA THR A 38 5.20 -15.12 -13.78
C THR A 38 3.96 -15.62 -13.04
N LEU A 39 2.92 -16.07 -13.75
CA LEU A 39 1.73 -16.65 -13.14
C LEU A 39 2.04 -17.93 -12.35
N ASP A 40 2.93 -18.78 -12.86
CA ASP A 40 3.37 -19.97 -12.12
C ASP A 40 4.15 -19.59 -10.85
N LEU A 41 5.06 -18.60 -10.93
CA LEU A 41 5.75 -18.08 -9.76
C LEU A 41 4.77 -17.54 -8.71
N MET A 42 3.79 -16.73 -9.11
CA MET A 42 2.75 -16.20 -8.21
C MET A 42 1.95 -17.33 -7.53
N ARG A 43 1.61 -18.37 -8.29
CA ARG A 43 0.92 -19.57 -7.76
C ARG A 43 1.77 -20.30 -6.72
N ARG A 44 3.06 -20.54 -7.02
CA ARG A 44 4.01 -21.19 -6.11
C ARG A 44 4.27 -20.36 -4.87
N PHE A 45 4.47 -19.05 -5.02
CA PHE A 45 4.62 -18.12 -3.89
C PHE A 45 3.39 -18.12 -2.98
N SER A 46 2.20 -18.03 -3.57
CA SER A 46 0.95 -18.06 -2.79
C SER A 46 0.77 -19.39 -2.06
N ALA A 47 1.21 -20.52 -2.64
CA ALA A 47 1.24 -21.81 -1.96
C ALA A 47 2.26 -21.83 -0.80
N ALA A 48 3.45 -21.27 -1.02
CA ALA A 48 4.50 -21.11 -0.01
C ALA A 48 4.02 -20.28 1.18
N VAL A 49 3.29 -19.18 0.96
CA VAL A 49 2.68 -18.38 2.04
C VAL A 49 1.74 -19.22 2.91
N ARG A 50 0.88 -20.03 2.29
CA ARG A 50 -0.04 -20.91 3.05
C ARG A 50 0.70 -22.00 3.82
N TYR A 51 1.72 -22.58 3.21
CA TYR A 51 2.57 -23.57 3.87
C TYR A 51 3.25 -22.94 5.09
N ALA A 52 3.92 -21.79 4.91
CA ALA A 52 4.59 -21.07 5.97
C ALA A 52 3.62 -20.69 7.09
N TYR A 53 2.41 -20.23 6.75
CA TYR A 53 1.37 -19.92 7.73
C TYR A 53 1.03 -21.10 8.65
N ASN A 54 0.80 -22.28 8.07
CA ASN A 54 0.51 -23.48 8.86
C ASN A 54 1.70 -23.88 9.75
N ARG A 55 2.92 -23.77 9.24
CA ARG A 55 4.13 -24.05 10.03
C ARG A 55 4.33 -23.04 11.17
N LEU A 56 4.02 -21.77 10.96
CA LEU A 56 4.04 -20.75 12.01
C LEU A 56 3.01 -21.05 13.12
N LEU A 57 1.83 -21.57 12.76
CA LEU A 57 0.85 -22.02 13.75
C LEU A 57 1.33 -23.22 14.58
N GLU A 58 2.22 -24.03 14.03
CA GLU A 58 2.88 -25.16 14.71
C GLU A 58 4.12 -24.73 15.52
N GLY A 59 4.45 -23.43 15.56
CA GLY A 59 5.58 -22.90 16.31
C GLY A 59 6.93 -22.95 15.59
N GLN A 60 6.96 -23.24 14.28
CA GLN A 60 8.20 -23.17 13.50
C GLN A 60 8.72 -21.73 13.41
N THR A 61 10.03 -21.56 13.43
CA THR A 61 10.68 -20.24 13.31
C THR A 61 10.89 -19.84 11.85
N ARG A 62 11.01 -18.52 11.61
CA ARG A 62 11.34 -17.97 10.29
C ARG A 62 12.65 -18.54 9.75
N GLU A 63 13.65 -18.69 10.60
CA GLU A 63 14.99 -19.19 10.27
C GLU A 63 14.90 -20.61 9.73
N ASN A 64 14.13 -21.49 10.38
CA ASN A 64 13.93 -22.87 9.95
C ASN A 64 13.18 -22.96 8.61
N LEU A 65 12.20 -22.07 8.39
CA LEU A 65 11.35 -22.12 7.20
C LEU A 65 12.05 -21.65 5.92
N LYS A 66 12.95 -20.67 6.01
CA LYS A 66 13.59 -20.06 4.82
C LYS A 66 14.89 -20.72 4.39
N ARG A 67 15.31 -21.80 5.09
CA ARG A 67 16.54 -22.53 4.76
C ARG A 67 16.55 -22.96 3.30
N GLN A 68 17.70 -22.89 2.64
CA GLN A 68 17.82 -23.23 1.22
C GLN A 68 17.50 -24.70 0.94
N ASP A 69 17.92 -25.59 1.85
CA ASP A 69 17.62 -27.02 1.90
C ASP A 69 16.24 -27.33 2.53
N GLY A 70 15.52 -26.29 2.96
CA GLY A 70 14.23 -26.43 3.65
C GLY A 70 13.06 -26.76 2.72
N PRO A 71 11.98 -27.34 3.28
CA PRO A 71 10.82 -27.78 2.51
C PRO A 71 10.12 -26.63 1.76
N LEU A 72 10.15 -25.42 2.31
CA LEU A 72 9.55 -24.25 1.67
C LEU A 72 10.22 -23.92 0.33
N CYS A 73 11.56 -23.88 0.31
CA CYS A 73 12.36 -23.62 -0.89
C CYS A 73 12.26 -24.78 -1.87
N PHE A 74 12.45 -26.02 -1.40
CA PHE A 74 12.46 -27.22 -2.22
C PHE A 74 11.11 -27.48 -2.90
N PHE A 75 10.02 -27.59 -2.13
CA PHE A 75 8.70 -27.92 -2.69
C PHE A 75 8.10 -26.80 -3.52
N SER A 76 8.38 -25.54 -3.15
CA SER A 76 7.84 -24.38 -3.88
C SER A 76 8.74 -23.92 -5.03
N ARG A 77 9.93 -24.51 -5.19
CA ARG A 77 10.96 -24.10 -6.16
C ARG A 77 11.26 -22.60 -6.09
N LEU A 78 11.31 -22.06 -4.87
CA LEU A 78 11.58 -20.65 -4.61
C LEU A 78 13.02 -20.47 -4.18
N ASN A 79 13.63 -19.34 -4.57
CA ASN A 79 14.88 -18.94 -3.96
C ASN A 79 14.64 -18.51 -2.50
N THR A 80 15.71 -18.47 -1.70
CA THR A 80 15.63 -18.16 -0.26
C THR A 80 14.98 -16.80 0.03
N ARG A 81 15.13 -15.81 -0.86
CA ARG A 81 14.51 -14.49 -0.69
C ARG A 81 13.00 -14.53 -0.91
N HIS A 82 12.54 -15.22 -1.95
CA HIS A 82 11.11 -15.47 -2.17
C HIS A 82 10.51 -16.29 -1.03
N ALA A 83 11.24 -17.27 -0.51
CA ALA A 83 10.80 -18.05 0.65
C ALA A 83 10.69 -17.17 1.91
N ASP A 84 11.70 -16.34 2.19
CA ASP A 84 11.68 -15.39 3.31
C ASP A 84 10.54 -14.36 3.19
N ASP A 85 10.32 -13.82 1.99
CA ASP A 85 9.19 -12.93 1.68
C ASP A 85 7.83 -13.64 1.86
N ALA A 86 7.74 -14.94 1.56
CA ALA A 86 6.53 -15.74 1.80
C ALA A 86 6.27 -15.96 3.29
N VAL A 87 7.32 -16.22 4.08
CA VAL A 87 7.22 -16.31 5.56
C VAL A 87 6.78 -14.97 6.14
N LEU A 88 7.34 -13.86 5.67
CA LEU A 88 6.95 -12.51 6.09
C LEU A 88 5.46 -12.26 5.84
N LYS A 89 4.96 -12.59 4.64
CA LYS A 89 3.52 -12.44 4.33
C LYS A 89 2.64 -13.36 5.17
N ALA A 90 3.09 -14.58 5.45
CA ALA A 90 2.38 -15.50 6.32
C ALA A 90 2.27 -14.96 7.75
N GLN A 91 3.38 -14.47 8.31
CA GLN A 91 3.41 -13.84 9.64
C GLN A 91 2.47 -12.64 9.71
N ALA A 92 2.49 -11.76 8.70
CA ALA A 92 1.59 -10.61 8.65
C ALA A 92 0.10 -11.01 8.64
N VAL A 93 -0.27 -12.12 7.98
CA VAL A 93 -1.64 -12.65 8.02
C VAL A 93 -1.98 -13.19 9.42
N LEU A 94 -1.04 -13.86 10.07
CA LEU A 94 -1.21 -14.42 11.42
C LEU A 94 -1.39 -13.30 12.46
N ASP A 95 -0.54 -12.29 12.41
CA ASP A 95 -0.61 -11.13 13.31
C ASP A 95 -1.93 -10.39 13.12
N SER A 96 -2.34 -10.13 11.87
CA SER A 96 -3.62 -9.50 11.56
C SER A 96 -4.84 -10.31 12.01
N ALA A 97 -4.77 -11.64 12.03
CA ALA A 97 -5.84 -12.48 12.57
C ALA A 97 -5.94 -12.32 14.10
N ARG A 98 -4.79 -12.36 14.79
CA ARG A 98 -4.69 -12.19 16.25
C ARG A 98 -5.16 -10.81 16.69
N GLU A 99 -4.73 -9.75 16.01
CA GLU A 99 -5.12 -8.37 16.30
C GLU A 99 -6.62 -8.13 16.16
N ARG A 100 -7.29 -8.85 15.24
CA ARG A 100 -8.73 -8.76 15.02
C ARG A 100 -9.54 -9.70 15.94
N GLY A 101 -8.88 -10.41 16.86
CA GLY A 101 -9.52 -11.40 17.73
C GLY A 101 -10.09 -12.60 16.97
N GLU A 102 -9.65 -12.85 15.73
CA GLU A 102 -10.08 -13.99 14.94
C GLU A 102 -9.25 -15.24 15.29
N ASP A 103 -9.90 -16.41 15.29
CA ASP A 103 -9.19 -17.69 15.43
C ASP A 103 -8.24 -17.90 14.23
N PRO A 104 -6.91 -17.91 14.45
CA PRO A 104 -5.93 -18.06 13.37
C PRO A 104 -6.05 -19.40 12.62
N ARG A 105 -6.66 -20.42 13.21
CA ARG A 105 -6.90 -21.73 12.56
C ARG A 105 -8.02 -21.67 11.53
N LYS A 106 -8.85 -20.62 11.54
CA LYS A 106 -10.03 -20.45 10.67
C LYS A 106 -9.80 -19.43 9.53
N VAL A 107 -8.56 -19.01 9.30
CA VAL A 107 -8.24 -18.04 8.23
C VAL A 107 -8.51 -18.63 6.84
N ALA A 108 -9.36 -17.95 6.06
CA ALA A 108 -9.72 -18.34 4.70
C ALA A 108 -8.91 -17.57 3.65
N PHE A 109 -7.80 -18.17 3.17
CA PHE A 109 -7.01 -17.63 2.06
C PHE A 109 -7.86 -17.52 0.78
N GLY A 110 -7.81 -16.35 0.13
CA GLY A 110 -8.70 -15.98 -0.98
C GLY A 110 -9.89 -15.11 -0.56
N GLY A 111 -10.08 -14.88 0.75
CA GLY A 111 -11.10 -14.00 1.31
C GLY A 111 -12.30 -14.76 1.84
N ARG A 112 -12.62 -14.55 3.12
CA ARG A 112 -13.72 -15.23 3.84
C ARG A 112 -15.07 -15.04 3.16
N LYS A 113 -15.42 -13.81 2.79
CA LYS A 113 -16.69 -13.50 2.10
C LYS A 113 -16.86 -14.28 0.80
N LEU A 114 -15.80 -14.37 -0.02
CA LEU A 114 -15.83 -15.11 -1.29
C LEU A 114 -15.97 -16.61 -1.04
N PHE A 115 -15.23 -17.14 -0.06
CA PHE A 115 -15.31 -18.54 0.33
C PHE A 115 -16.72 -18.93 0.79
N GLU A 116 -17.33 -18.15 1.68
CA GLU A 116 -18.71 -18.40 2.15
C GLU A 116 -19.74 -18.27 1.01
N THR A 117 -19.55 -17.30 0.11
CA THR A 117 -20.44 -17.14 -1.06
C THR A 117 -20.37 -18.34 -1.99
N LEU A 118 -19.16 -18.89 -2.22
CA LEU A 118 -18.97 -20.11 -2.99
C LEU A 118 -19.60 -21.33 -2.32
N LYS A 119 -19.50 -21.44 -0.99
CA LYS A 119 -20.07 -22.55 -0.20
C LYS A 119 -21.60 -22.61 -0.28
N ARG A 120 -22.28 -21.48 -0.43
CA ARG A 120 -23.75 -21.42 -0.52
C ARG A 120 -24.33 -22.10 -1.77
N GLY A 121 -23.57 -22.30 -2.83
CA GLY A 121 -24.01 -23.05 -4.03
C GLY A 121 -25.17 -22.44 -4.84
N HIS A 122 -25.69 -21.27 -4.49
CA HIS A 122 -26.86 -20.64 -5.09
C HIS A 122 -26.64 -19.98 -6.47
N LEU A 123 -25.39 -19.89 -6.95
CA LEU A 123 -25.05 -19.26 -8.23
C LEU A 123 -24.80 -20.31 -9.31
N SER A 124 -25.24 -20.02 -10.54
CA SER A 124 -24.98 -20.84 -11.73
C SER A 124 -24.42 -20.01 -12.88
N GLY A 125 -23.98 -20.66 -13.96
CA GLY A 125 -23.58 -19.98 -15.21
C GLY A 125 -22.40 -19.00 -15.06
N LYS A 126 -22.54 -17.82 -15.69
CA LYS A 126 -21.50 -16.77 -15.75
C LYS A 126 -21.13 -16.20 -14.36
N PRO A 127 -22.08 -15.82 -13.48
CA PRO A 127 -21.77 -15.35 -12.13
C PRO A 127 -20.91 -16.33 -11.31
N LEU A 128 -21.22 -17.63 -11.38
CA LEU A 128 -20.42 -18.65 -10.69
C LEU A 128 -18.99 -18.74 -11.24
N LYS A 129 -18.82 -18.67 -12.57
CA LYS A 129 -17.50 -18.70 -13.21
C LYS A 129 -16.66 -17.49 -12.80
N GLU A 130 -17.26 -16.30 -12.73
CA GLU A 130 -16.60 -15.07 -12.30
C GLU A 130 -16.19 -15.14 -10.82
N LEU A 131 -17.09 -15.59 -9.94
CA LEU A 131 -16.80 -15.75 -8.51
C LEU A 131 -15.69 -16.78 -8.26
N LYS A 132 -15.71 -17.92 -8.97
CA LYS A 132 -14.65 -18.94 -8.92
C LYS A 132 -13.31 -18.40 -9.43
N ARG A 133 -13.32 -17.54 -10.46
CA ARG A 133 -12.12 -16.86 -10.95
C ARG A 133 -11.58 -15.91 -9.87
N GLU A 134 -12.40 -15.01 -9.35
CA GLU A 134 -11.99 -14.01 -8.35
C GLU A 134 -11.39 -14.67 -7.10
N TRP A 135 -12.04 -15.70 -6.55
CA TRP A 135 -11.52 -16.41 -5.38
C TRP A 135 -10.18 -17.09 -5.69
N ARG A 136 -10.05 -17.71 -6.87
CA ARG A 136 -8.80 -18.32 -7.32
C ARG A 136 -7.71 -17.26 -7.45
N GLU A 137 -7.95 -16.17 -8.17
CA GLU A 137 -6.98 -15.09 -8.35
C GLU A 137 -6.53 -14.48 -7.02
N LYS A 138 -7.44 -14.26 -6.06
CA LYS A 138 -7.06 -13.79 -4.72
C LYS A 138 -6.29 -14.82 -3.90
N ARG A 139 -6.56 -16.11 -4.10
CA ARG A 139 -5.92 -17.20 -3.33
C ARG A 139 -4.53 -17.55 -3.86
N GLN A 140 -4.30 -17.48 -5.17
CA GLN A 140 -3.05 -17.93 -5.80
C GLN A 140 -2.40 -16.94 -6.76
N GLY A 141 -2.91 -15.72 -6.84
CA GLY A 141 -2.43 -14.68 -7.74
C GLY A 141 -1.71 -13.55 -7.02
N THR A 142 -0.93 -13.86 -5.97
CA THR A 142 -0.09 -12.85 -5.30
C THR A 142 1.38 -13.23 -5.32
N LEU A 143 2.24 -12.22 -5.41
CA LEU A 143 3.69 -12.33 -5.21
C LEU A 143 4.16 -11.06 -4.52
N TYR A 144 4.95 -11.20 -3.46
CA TYR A 144 5.50 -10.07 -2.74
C TYR A 144 7.01 -10.16 -2.72
N SER A 145 7.69 -9.01 -2.80
CA SER A 145 9.10 -8.96 -2.44
C SER A 145 9.49 -7.64 -1.76
N GLY A 146 10.22 -7.76 -0.65
CA GLY A 146 10.81 -6.64 0.07
C GLY A 146 12.07 -6.08 -0.62
N GLY A 147 12.22 -4.75 -0.57
CA GLY A 147 13.44 -4.08 -1.05
C GLY A 147 14.56 -4.09 -0.02
N ASP A 148 15.81 -4.18 -0.47
CA ASP A 148 17.02 -4.16 0.36
C ASP A 148 18.00 -3.09 -0.15
N LYS A 149 18.30 -2.10 0.71
CA LYS A 149 19.21 -1.00 0.39
C LYS A 149 20.62 -1.51 0.08
N THR A 150 21.09 -2.52 0.80
CA THR A 150 22.43 -3.09 0.63
C THR A 150 22.59 -3.78 -0.73
N LYS A 151 21.48 -4.11 -1.39
CA LYS A 151 21.44 -4.78 -2.70
C LYS A 151 20.99 -3.87 -3.84
N GLY A 152 20.91 -2.56 -3.58
CA GLY A 152 20.54 -1.56 -4.58
C GLY A 152 19.10 -1.70 -5.06
N GLY A 153 18.17 -1.91 -4.13
CA GLY A 153 16.73 -1.94 -4.39
C GLY A 153 16.12 -3.32 -4.19
N ASN A 154 15.28 -3.75 -5.12
CA ASN A 154 14.61 -5.06 -5.05
C ASN A 154 15.28 -6.06 -6.02
N LEU A 155 15.83 -7.15 -5.49
CA LEU A 155 16.54 -8.14 -6.31
C LEU A 155 15.60 -9.11 -7.05
N ASN A 156 14.47 -9.44 -6.44
CA ASN A 156 13.51 -10.38 -6.99
C ASN A 156 12.54 -9.70 -7.98
N LEU A 157 12.13 -8.47 -7.71
CA LEU A 157 11.20 -7.69 -8.52
C LEU A 157 11.82 -6.33 -8.85
N ARG A 158 12.77 -6.34 -9.81
CA ARG A 158 13.65 -5.20 -10.08
C ARG A 158 13.12 -4.31 -11.20
N LEU A 159 12.92 -3.04 -10.90
CA LEU A 159 12.69 -1.99 -11.90
C LEU A 159 13.95 -1.74 -12.72
N LEU A 160 13.81 -1.81 -14.03
CA LEU A 160 14.82 -1.50 -15.04
C LEU A 160 14.27 -0.43 -15.98
N VAL A 161 15.15 0.34 -16.60
CA VAL A 161 14.74 1.17 -17.73
C VAL A 161 15.48 0.72 -18.98
N LYS A 162 14.71 0.41 -20.02
CA LYS A 162 15.19 -0.01 -21.33
C LYS A 162 14.40 0.76 -22.38
N GLU A 163 15.10 1.34 -23.35
CA GLU A 163 14.50 2.05 -24.50
C GLU A 163 13.48 3.13 -24.08
N GLY A 164 13.81 3.90 -23.03
CA GLY A 164 12.94 4.97 -22.53
C GLY A 164 11.71 4.52 -21.74
N ALA A 165 11.50 3.21 -21.59
CA ALA A 165 10.35 2.63 -20.90
C ALA A 165 10.73 1.92 -19.59
N LEU A 166 9.80 1.89 -18.63
CA LEU A 166 10.00 1.21 -17.35
C LEU A 166 9.63 -0.26 -17.47
N TRP A 167 10.55 -1.14 -17.08
CA TRP A 167 10.40 -2.59 -17.09
C TRP A 167 10.53 -3.15 -15.68
N LEU A 168 9.84 -4.25 -15.41
CA LEU A 168 10.01 -5.04 -14.21
C LEU A 168 10.66 -6.36 -14.61
N ARG A 169 11.87 -6.61 -14.09
CA ARG A 169 12.53 -7.91 -14.14
C ARG A 169 12.11 -8.73 -12.93
N ILE A 170 11.53 -9.89 -13.19
CA ILE A 170 10.99 -10.81 -12.20
C ILE A 170 11.91 -12.03 -12.13
N ASN A 171 12.58 -12.22 -10.99
CA ASN A 171 13.40 -13.41 -10.73
C ASN A 171 12.50 -14.62 -10.51
N LEU A 172 12.63 -15.64 -11.36
CA LEU A 172 11.75 -16.82 -11.35
C LEU A 172 12.13 -17.87 -10.28
N GLY A 173 13.21 -17.63 -9.54
CA GLY A 173 13.69 -18.46 -8.43
C GLY A 173 14.73 -19.50 -8.82
N ASN A 174 14.93 -19.74 -10.12
CA ASN A 174 15.81 -20.75 -10.71
C ASN A 174 16.99 -20.14 -11.49
N GLY A 175 17.28 -18.84 -11.28
CA GLY A 175 18.31 -18.11 -12.01
C GLY A 175 17.85 -17.47 -13.33
N SER A 176 16.66 -17.82 -13.83
CA SER A 176 16.07 -17.14 -14.99
C SER A 176 15.15 -15.97 -14.58
N TYR A 177 14.82 -15.12 -15.56
CA TYR A 177 14.08 -13.89 -15.36
C TYR A 177 12.97 -13.74 -16.40
N ALA A 178 11.80 -13.29 -15.95
CA ALA A 178 10.75 -12.77 -16.83
C ALA A 178 10.79 -11.24 -16.85
N HIS A 179 10.31 -10.64 -17.95
CA HIS A 179 10.29 -9.20 -18.14
C HIS A 179 8.88 -8.71 -18.49
N ALA A 180 8.45 -7.66 -17.81
CA ALA A 180 7.18 -7.01 -18.08
C ALA A 180 7.35 -5.50 -18.20
N LEU A 181 6.70 -4.90 -19.19
CA LEU A 181 6.58 -3.46 -19.30
C LEU A 181 5.64 -2.94 -18.21
N VAL A 182 6.07 -1.91 -17.49
CA VAL A 182 5.33 -1.29 -16.39
C VAL A 182 4.47 -0.15 -16.95
N LYS A 183 3.22 -0.45 -17.27
CA LYS A 183 2.24 0.56 -17.74
C LYS A 183 1.59 1.24 -16.54
N THR A 184 1.96 2.50 -16.29
CA THR A 184 1.41 3.30 -15.20
C THR A 184 1.02 4.70 -15.68
N SER A 185 -0.08 5.24 -15.15
CA SER A 185 -0.50 6.63 -15.34
C SER A 185 0.14 7.58 -14.32
N HIS A 186 1.27 7.18 -13.72
CA HIS A 186 1.90 7.93 -12.65
C HIS A 186 2.30 9.33 -13.12
N PRO A 187 1.81 10.41 -12.48
CA PRO A 187 1.95 11.79 -12.97
C PRO A 187 3.41 12.27 -13.02
N ASN A 188 4.30 11.61 -12.28
CA ASN A 188 5.74 11.86 -12.28
C ASN A 188 6.56 10.70 -12.88
N LEU A 189 6.05 9.99 -13.90
CA LEU A 189 6.78 8.91 -14.58
C LEU A 189 8.19 9.36 -14.99
N ASN A 190 8.34 10.58 -15.52
CA ASN A 190 9.64 11.15 -15.86
C ASN A 190 10.60 11.25 -14.65
N ALA A 191 10.10 11.50 -13.44
CA ALA A 191 10.94 11.50 -12.24
C ALA A 191 11.36 10.09 -11.80
N LEU A 192 10.50 9.08 -11.99
CA LEU A 192 10.88 7.66 -11.83
C LEU A 192 11.96 7.25 -12.84
N LEU A 193 11.96 7.89 -14.01
CA LEU A 193 12.90 7.67 -15.11
C LEU A 193 14.17 8.54 -15.02
N LYS A 194 14.27 9.54 -14.13
CA LYS A 194 15.42 10.48 -14.14
C LYS A 194 16.74 9.81 -13.73
N VAL A 195 17.76 9.98 -14.58
CA VAL A 195 19.19 9.75 -14.31
C VAL A 195 19.76 11.05 -13.74
N PHE A 196 20.48 11.01 -12.62
CA PHE A 196 21.29 12.16 -12.18
C PHE A 196 22.75 11.91 -12.61
N PRO A 197 23.35 12.79 -13.44
CA PRO A 197 24.70 12.57 -13.98
C PRO A 197 25.83 12.66 -12.94
N TRP A 198 25.57 13.18 -11.73
CA TRP A 198 26.63 13.48 -10.76
C TRP A 198 26.75 12.38 -9.70
N ARG A 199 27.38 11.25 -10.08
CA ARG A 199 28.00 10.24 -9.17
C ARG A 199 28.65 9.03 -9.89
N GLY A 200 29.16 9.20 -11.11
CA GLY A 200 29.89 8.13 -11.84
C GLY A 200 29.09 6.84 -12.06
N SER A 201 27.77 6.86 -11.86
CA SER A 201 26.87 5.73 -12.00
C SER A 201 25.64 6.19 -12.78
N ASN A 202 25.39 5.57 -13.93
CA ASN A 202 24.20 5.80 -14.77
C ASN A 202 22.91 5.23 -14.13
N GLN A 203 22.76 5.28 -12.79
CA GLN A 203 21.64 4.69 -12.09
C GLN A 203 20.55 5.72 -11.77
N ARG A 204 19.31 5.37 -12.10
CA ARG A 204 18.11 6.20 -11.93
C ARG A 204 17.66 6.17 -10.47
N VAL A 205 17.32 7.34 -9.92
CA VAL A 205 17.15 7.62 -8.47
C VAL A 205 16.22 6.64 -7.75
N TYR A 206 15.17 6.15 -8.41
CA TYR A 206 14.16 5.31 -7.76
C TYR A 206 14.39 3.81 -7.93
N ALA A 207 15.17 3.39 -8.92
CA ALA A 207 15.49 1.98 -9.16
C ALA A 207 16.53 1.45 -8.16
N SER A 208 17.37 2.32 -7.61
CA SER A 208 18.42 1.99 -6.64
C SER A 208 17.97 2.15 -5.17
N LEU A 209 16.86 2.85 -4.90
CA LEU A 209 16.26 2.90 -3.56
C LEU A 209 15.59 1.56 -3.22
N PRO A 210 15.60 1.13 -1.95
CA PRO A 210 14.78 0.01 -1.48
C PRO A 210 13.29 0.33 -1.63
N TYR A 211 12.57 -0.54 -2.34
CA TYR A 211 11.10 -0.54 -2.43
C TYR A 211 10.56 -1.96 -2.39
N ASN A 212 9.37 -2.06 -1.82
CA ASN A 212 8.59 -3.28 -1.84
C ASN A 212 7.78 -3.34 -3.12
N VAL A 213 7.55 -4.54 -3.63
CA VAL A 213 6.68 -4.78 -4.78
C VAL A 213 5.68 -5.86 -4.41
N GLU A 214 4.41 -5.61 -4.68
CA GLU A 214 3.34 -6.61 -4.60
C GLU A 214 2.66 -6.76 -5.95
N LEU A 215 2.72 -7.98 -6.51
CA LEU A 215 1.96 -8.37 -7.68
C LEU A 215 0.61 -8.95 -7.27
N SER A 216 -0.42 -8.62 -8.03
CA SER A 216 -1.78 -9.14 -7.86
C SER A 216 -2.38 -9.51 -9.22
N LEU A 217 -3.05 -10.66 -9.29
CA LEU A 217 -3.80 -11.10 -10.46
C LEU A 217 -5.25 -10.63 -10.35
N LYS A 218 -5.76 -10.01 -11.41
CA LYS A 218 -7.17 -9.64 -11.53
C LYS A 218 -7.61 -9.72 -12.98
N ASP A 219 -8.66 -10.50 -13.24
CA ASP A 219 -9.21 -10.70 -14.58
C ASP A 219 -8.15 -11.14 -15.60
N GLY A 220 -7.29 -12.08 -15.19
CA GLY A 220 -6.17 -12.58 -15.99
C GLY A 220 -5.01 -11.61 -16.21
N LYS A 221 -5.07 -10.40 -15.65
CA LYS A 221 -4.03 -9.37 -15.78
C LYS A 221 -3.22 -9.23 -14.49
N VAL A 222 -1.91 -9.05 -14.62
CA VAL A 222 -1.01 -8.85 -13.48
C VAL A 222 -0.82 -7.36 -13.22
N TYR A 223 -1.08 -6.94 -11.99
CA TYR A 223 -0.88 -5.57 -11.52
C TYR A 223 0.23 -5.54 -10.49
N ALA A 224 1.12 -4.55 -10.57
CA ALA A 224 2.18 -4.30 -9.61
C ALA A 224 1.88 -3.07 -8.77
N THR A 225 2.12 -3.17 -7.47
CA THR A 225 2.11 -2.04 -6.52
C THR A 225 3.51 -1.90 -5.94
N PHE A 226 4.14 -0.75 -6.18
CA PHE A 226 5.44 -0.39 -5.66
C PHE A 226 5.26 0.49 -4.43
N THR A 227 5.97 0.22 -3.35
CA THR A 227 5.92 1.02 -2.10
C THR A 227 7.33 1.31 -1.60
N TRP A 228 7.69 2.59 -1.54
CA TRP A 228 8.93 3.09 -0.93
C TRP A 228 8.65 3.45 0.53
N LEU A 229 8.47 2.44 1.40
CA LEU A 229 8.08 2.62 2.81
C LEU A 229 9.09 3.48 3.60
N LEU A 230 10.38 3.34 3.27
CA LEU A 230 11.47 4.09 3.91
C LEU A 230 11.35 5.61 3.70
N ARG A 231 10.66 6.08 2.66
CA ARG A 231 10.48 7.52 2.43
C ARG A 231 9.71 8.19 3.58
N THR A 232 8.67 7.55 4.14
CA THR A 232 7.88 8.19 5.20
C THR A 232 8.74 8.43 6.45
N LEU A 233 9.44 7.39 6.93
CA LEU A 233 10.34 7.52 8.09
C LEU A 233 11.55 8.41 7.78
N GLU A 234 12.16 8.32 6.60
CA GLU A 234 13.24 9.22 6.19
C GLU A 234 12.80 10.68 6.14
N ILE A 235 11.56 10.96 5.70
CA ILE A 235 11.00 12.32 5.71
C ILE A 235 10.87 12.81 7.15
N LEU A 236 10.34 11.99 8.05
CA LEU A 236 10.20 12.35 9.47
C LEU A 236 11.56 12.55 10.14
N LEU A 237 12.54 11.69 9.87
CA LEU A 237 13.88 11.78 10.47
C LEU A 237 14.70 12.99 9.99
N ARG A 238 14.30 13.64 8.88
CA ARG A 238 14.89 14.89 8.40
C ARG A 238 14.29 16.15 9.04
N LEU A 239 13.22 16.01 9.82
CA LEU A 239 12.64 17.14 10.54
C LEU A 239 13.60 17.60 11.63
N GLU A 240 13.59 18.91 11.87
CA GLU A 240 14.16 19.47 13.09
C GLU A 240 13.47 18.85 14.31
N ARG A 241 14.25 18.57 15.35
CA ARG A 241 13.79 17.88 16.55
C ARG A 241 13.68 18.86 17.72
N PRO A 242 12.72 18.68 18.65
CA PRO A 242 11.71 17.61 18.68
C PRO A 242 10.54 17.87 17.72
N PHE A 243 9.88 16.81 17.26
CA PHE A 243 8.66 16.91 16.44
C PHE A 243 7.58 15.95 16.95
N LEU A 244 6.32 16.32 16.73
CA LEU A 244 5.15 15.48 16.96
C LEU A 244 4.31 15.42 15.68
N VAL A 245 4.13 14.24 15.10
CA VAL A 245 3.44 14.06 13.83
C VAL A 245 2.50 12.87 13.89
N ASN A 246 1.22 13.09 13.57
CA ASN A 246 0.25 12.02 13.33
C ASN A 246 0.39 11.50 11.89
N VAL A 247 0.55 10.18 11.70
CA VAL A 247 0.69 9.58 10.36
C VAL A 247 -0.40 8.56 10.11
N ASN A 248 -1.15 8.74 9.02
CA ASN A 248 -2.15 7.78 8.54
C ASN A 248 -1.68 7.14 7.23
N LEU A 249 -1.64 5.80 7.18
CA LEU A 249 -1.25 5.04 5.99
C LEU A 249 -2.47 4.34 5.36
N PRO A 250 -2.86 4.66 4.12
CA PRO A 250 -3.90 3.92 3.41
C PRO A 250 -3.41 2.52 3.03
N LEU A 251 -4.33 1.58 2.80
CA LEU A 251 -4.01 0.18 2.46
C LEU A 251 -3.08 0.03 1.24
N LYS A 252 -3.19 0.92 0.26
CA LYS A 252 -2.34 0.96 -0.95
C LYS A 252 -1.86 2.39 -1.22
N PRO A 253 -0.77 2.83 -0.58
CA PRO A 253 -0.30 4.20 -0.71
C PRO A 253 0.17 4.53 -2.13
N LYS A 254 -0.32 5.65 -2.67
CA LYS A 254 0.12 6.21 -3.95
C LYS A 254 1.03 7.43 -3.79
N GLY A 255 1.19 7.96 -2.59
CA GLY A 255 1.97 9.16 -2.33
C GLY A 255 2.04 9.56 -0.86
N PHE A 256 2.77 10.62 -0.55
CA PHE A 256 2.86 11.23 0.78
C PHE A 256 2.47 12.70 0.69
N LEU A 257 1.69 13.16 1.66
CA LEU A 257 1.34 14.57 1.81
C LEU A 257 1.51 14.99 3.27
N TRP A 258 2.14 16.15 3.43
CA TRP A 258 1.95 16.96 4.63
C TRP A 258 0.53 17.52 4.62
N THR A 259 -0.20 17.31 5.71
CA THR A 259 -1.62 17.62 5.82
C THR A 259 -1.90 18.48 7.05
N ARG A 260 -3.02 19.20 7.02
CA ARG A 260 -3.64 19.75 8.24
C ARG A 260 -4.67 18.75 8.78
N GLN A 261 -4.99 18.84 10.06
CA GLN A 261 -6.07 18.04 10.65
C GLN A 261 -7.41 18.42 10.00
N SER A 262 -8.22 17.42 9.63
CA SER A 262 -9.59 17.66 9.19
C SER A 262 -10.46 18.11 10.36
N VAL A 263 -10.93 19.36 10.33
CA VAL A 263 -11.91 19.90 11.28
C VAL A 263 -13.25 20.07 10.55
N ARG A 264 -14.30 19.40 11.02
CA ARG A 264 -15.62 19.42 10.38
C ARG A 264 -16.71 19.59 11.43
N ALA A 265 -17.75 20.32 11.08
CA ALA A 265 -19.01 20.30 11.82
C ALA A 265 -19.73 18.96 11.56
N TYR A 266 -20.33 18.41 12.61
CA TYR A 266 -21.09 17.16 12.56
C TYR A 266 -22.54 17.41 12.96
N GLU A 267 -23.44 16.71 12.29
CA GLU A 267 -24.81 16.55 12.71
C GLU A 267 -24.89 15.37 13.69
N GLY A 268 -25.39 15.63 14.90
CA GLY A 268 -25.63 14.61 15.90
C GLY A 268 -26.91 13.85 15.59
N VAL A 269 -26.78 12.69 14.95
CA VAL A 269 -27.93 11.84 14.61
C VAL A 269 -28.09 10.76 15.68
N VAL A 270 -29.23 10.78 16.39
CA VAL A 270 -29.60 9.77 17.40
C VAL A 270 -30.77 8.97 16.86
N ILE A 271 -30.61 7.65 16.74
CA ILE A 271 -31.63 6.74 16.20
C ILE A 271 -32.06 5.79 17.32
N PRO A 272 -33.29 5.88 17.84
CA PRO A 272 -33.78 4.93 18.82
C PRO A 272 -33.89 3.53 18.22
N GLY A 273 -33.75 2.50 19.05
CA GLY A 273 -33.95 1.11 18.69
C GLY A 273 -34.30 0.27 19.91
N GLU A 274 -34.70 -0.97 19.66
CA GLU A 274 -34.98 -1.96 20.71
C GLU A 274 -34.14 -3.20 20.45
N ASP A 275 -33.61 -3.77 21.52
CA ASP A 275 -32.88 -5.02 21.42
C ASP A 275 -33.86 -6.21 21.29
N PRO A 276 -33.36 -7.43 21.02
CA PRO A 276 -34.21 -8.60 20.93
C PRO A 276 -35.00 -8.95 22.20
N MET A 277 -34.71 -8.30 23.34
CA MET A 277 -35.41 -8.45 24.62
C MET A 277 -36.39 -7.30 24.87
N GLY A 278 -36.61 -6.41 23.89
CA GLY A 278 -37.50 -5.25 23.99
C GLY A 278 -36.96 -4.10 24.84
N ARG A 279 -35.66 -4.09 25.17
CA ARG A 279 -35.05 -2.99 25.93
C ARG A 279 -34.69 -1.85 24.98
N PRO A 280 -35.06 -0.59 25.30
CA PRO A 280 -34.74 0.54 24.44
C PRO A 280 -33.24 0.85 24.48
N PHE A 281 -32.69 1.21 23.33
CA PHE A 281 -31.34 1.75 23.17
C PHE A 281 -31.33 2.87 22.13
N TYR A 282 -30.21 3.58 22.01
CA TYR A 282 -30.04 4.64 21.02
C TYR A 282 -28.73 4.47 20.26
N TRP A 283 -28.79 4.43 18.92
CA TRP A 283 -27.63 4.51 18.05
C TRP A 283 -27.21 5.95 17.86
N PHE A 284 -25.92 6.24 18.08
CA PHE A 284 -25.32 7.51 17.70
C PHE A 284 -24.61 7.37 16.36
N ALA A 285 -25.15 8.04 15.34
CA ALA A 285 -24.72 7.93 13.96
C ALA A 285 -24.27 9.27 13.39
N SER A 286 -23.46 10.02 14.16
CA SER A 286 -23.03 11.38 13.80
C SER A 286 -22.44 11.44 12.38
N ARG A 287 -22.95 12.38 11.57
CA ARG A 287 -22.55 12.52 10.16
C ARG A 287 -21.85 13.85 9.94
N PRO A 288 -20.75 13.88 9.17
CA PRO A 288 -20.12 15.15 8.82
C PRO A 288 -21.03 15.94 7.88
N LEU A 289 -21.19 17.24 8.11
CA LEU A 289 -22.03 18.10 7.26
C LEU A 289 -21.42 18.37 5.87
N LYS A 290 -20.10 18.20 5.75
CA LYS A 290 -19.34 18.46 4.52
C LYS A 290 -18.32 17.36 4.27
N GLU A 291 -18.00 17.19 3.00
CA GLU A 291 -16.86 16.37 2.57
C GLU A 291 -15.54 16.90 3.15
N ALA A 292 -14.55 16.02 3.23
CA ALA A 292 -13.23 16.42 3.70
C ALA A 292 -12.54 17.36 2.70
N GLU A 293 -12.09 18.51 3.17
CA GLU A 293 -11.44 19.51 2.33
C GLU A 293 -10.07 19.03 1.81
N GLU A 294 -9.68 19.51 0.62
CA GLU A 294 -8.36 19.22 0.06
C GLU A 294 -7.22 19.70 0.99
N GLY A 295 -6.21 18.84 1.14
CA GLY A 295 -5.07 19.06 2.03
C GLY A 295 -5.30 18.67 3.49
N THR A 296 -6.48 18.15 3.83
CA THR A 296 -6.72 17.53 5.15
C THR A 296 -6.23 16.08 5.19
N ASP A 297 -5.95 15.58 6.39
CA ASP A 297 -5.58 14.18 6.63
C ASP A 297 -6.60 13.19 6.07
N ARG A 298 -7.88 13.41 6.37
CA ARG A 298 -9.00 12.57 5.91
C ARG A 298 -9.12 12.57 4.39
N TRP A 299 -9.01 13.73 3.75
CA TRP A 299 -9.01 13.82 2.29
C TRP A 299 -7.82 13.07 1.68
N ALA A 300 -6.62 13.26 2.23
CA ALA A 300 -5.41 12.63 1.71
C ALA A 300 -5.49 11.09 1.77
N VAL A 301 -5.96 10.53 2.88
CA VAL A 301 -6.14 9.07 3.04
C VAL A 301 -7.23 8.54 2.10
N ALA A 302 -8.37 9.24 1.97
CA ALA A 302 -9.44 8.87 1.04
C ALA A 302 -8.95 8.86 -0.42
N GLN A 303 -8.01 9.75 -0.75
CA GLN A 303 -7.34 9.79 -2.04
C GLN A 303 -6.22 8.74 -2.17
N GLY A 304 -5.89 7.97 -1.14
CA GLY A 304 -4.84 6.95 -1.18
C GLY A 304 -3.43 7.49 -0.96
N PHE A 305 -3.27 8.69 -0.40
CA PHE A 305 -1.98 9.23 0.05
C PHE A 305 -1.74 8.90 1.53
N VAL A 306 -0.49 8.62 1.90
CA VAL A 306 -0.02 8.74 3.29
C VAL A 306 -0.22 10.18 3.72
N SER A 307 -0.90 10.38 4.83
CA SER A 307 -1.08 11.69 5.47
C SER A 307 -0.14 11.80 6.65
N ALA A 308 0.59 12.91 6.75
CA ALA A 308 1.37 13.28 7.92
C ALA A 308 0.94 14.67 8.39
N THR A 309 0.40 14.76 9.60
CA THR A 309 -0.11 15.99 10.19
C THR A 309 0.77 16.37 11.38
N PRO A 310 1.57 17.45 11.29
CA PRO A 310 2.29 17.95 12.46
C PRO A 310 1.27 18.45 13.49
N LEU A 311 1.45 18.04 14.74
CA LEU A 311 0.53 18.38 15.82
C LEU A 311 1.15 19.43 16.73
N ARG A 312 0.28 20.26 17.30
CA ARG A 312 0.62 21.14 18.42
C ARG A 312 0.11 20.55 19.73
N LEU A 313 0.80 20.83 20.83
CA LEU A 313 0.33 20.47 22.18
C LEU A 313 -0.59 21.54 22.76
N ASP A 314 -0.35 22.81 22.42
CA ASP A 314 -1.15 23.93 22.90
C ASP A 314 -2.50 24.01 22.18
N LEU A 315 -3.58 23.98 22.96
CA LEU A 315 -4.97 24.06 22.50
C LEU A 315 -5.56 25.46 22.63
N THR A 316 -4.79 26.44 23.12
CA THR A 316 -5.23 27.82 23.30
C THR A 316 -5.62 28.44 21.95
N ASP A 317 -6.82 29.02 21.88
CA ASP A 317 -7.21 29.88 20.76
C ASP A 317 -6.59 31.27 20.94
N GLU A 318 -5.34 31.41 20.46
CA GLU A 318 -4.55 32.64 20.55
C GLU A 318 -5.29 33.87 19.99
N THR A 319 -6.22 33.68 19.04
CA THR A 319 -6.96 34.79 18.42
C THR A 319 -8.04 35.38 19.32
N ARG A 320 -8.36 34.71 20.43
CA ARG A 320 -9.42 35.10 21.36
C ARG A 320 -8.91 35.41 22.76
N LEU A 321 -7.60 35.65 22.92
CA LEU A 321 -7.01 36.07 24.20
C LEU A 321 -7.44 37.48 24.62
N GLN A 322 -7.79 38.33 23.66
CA GLN A 322 -8.35 39.68 23.89
C GLN A 322 -9.65 39.81 23.10
N PRO A 323 -10.74 39.14 23.55
CA PRO A 323 -11.98 39.14 22.80
C PRO A 323 -12.62 40.53 22.89
N THR A 324 -13.13 41.04 21.76
CA THR A 324 -14.07 42.15 21.79
C THR A 324 -15.36 41.68 22.44
N LEU A 325 -15.81 42.40 23.47
CA LEU A 325 -17.07 42.13 24.14
C LEU A 325 -18.18 42.96 23.49
N ALA A 326 -19.41 42.47 23.56
CA ALA A 326 -20.54 43.28 23.13
C ALA A 326 -20.68 44.48 24.09
N HIS A 327 -20.86 45.68 23.52
CA HIS A 327 -21.02 46.97 24.23
C HIS A 327 -19.73 47.65 24.74
N ASP A 328 -18.54 47.19 24.32
CA ASP A 328 -17.27 47.92 24.45
C ASP A 328 -16.92 48.73 23.18
#